data_AF-A0A1I7SYU0-F1
#
_entry.id   AF-A0A1I7SYU0-F1
#
_cell.length_a   1.000
_cell.length_b   1.000
_cell.length_c   1.000
_cell.angle_alpha   90.00
_cell.angle_beta   90.00
_cell.angle_gamma   90.00
#
_symmetry.space_group_name_H-M   'P 1'
#
loop_
_entity.id
_entity.type
_entity.pdbx_description
1 polymer ?
#
loop_
_entity_poly.entity_id
_entity_poly.type
_entity_poly.pdbx_seq_one_letter_code
_entity_poly.pdbx_strand_id
1 'polypeptide(L)'
;MLSMSPFISSPSDQDNAKFQILQSNPCPVIEFFSSPVFVWIIDDFWINLVFFVIGPIQFVNCLGNVLFQTGCSIYFLYISKSSVISIFTRHMQQRFFIGSVVQAAVPTTLIAIPYVVITVASATGEVTQAMTNLLFLLLGVHGIIESITIIMAHQCYRHSVYSILNGKRTSAG
;
A
#
# COMPACT_ATOMS: atom_id res chain seq x y z
N MET A 1 -11.53 -2.84 -12.11
CA MET A 1 -10.86 -3.50 -10.98
C MET A 1 -11.96 -4.15 -10.16
N LEU A 2 -12.04 -5.49 -10.15
CA LEU A 2 -12.98 -6.21 -9.28
C LEU A 2 -12.59 -5.86 -7.84
N SER A 3 -13.39 -5.07 -7.14
CA SER A 3 -13.25 -4.87 -5.71
C SER A 3 -13.65 -6.16 -5.01
N MET A 4 -12.73 -7.14 -4.94
CA MET A 4 -12.89 -8.19 -3.96
C MET A 4 -12.80 -7.52 -2.60
N SER A 5 -13.89 -7.59 -1.84
CA SER A 5 -13.85 -7.20 -0.43
C SER A 5 -12.70 -7.96 0.22
N PRO A 6 -11.75 -7.29 0.91
CA PRO A 6 -10.67 -7.98 1.60
C PRO A 6 -11.20 -8.98 2.65
N PHE A 7 -12.50 -8.93 2.97
CA PHE A 7 -13.18 -9.80 3.91
C PHE A 7 -13.96 -10.96 3.27
N ILE A 8 -13.88 -11.17 1.95
CA ILE A 8 -14.63 -12.25 1.29
C ILE A 8 -14.26 -13.65 1.80
N SER A 9 -13.04 -13.80 2.32
CA SER A 9 -12.49 -15.01 2.94
C SER A 9 -12.66 -15.05 4.46
N SER A 10 -13.35 -14.08 5.06
CA SER A 10 -13.56 -14.06 6.51
C SER A 10 -14.61 -15.09 6.94
N PRO A 11 -14.34 -15.84 8.02
CA PRO A 11 -15.29 -16.82 8.51
C PRO A 11 -16.56 -16.11 9.00
N SER A 12 -17.73 -16.64 8.62
CA SER A 12 -19.03 -16.13 9.04
C SER A 12 -19.28 -16.32 10.54
N ASP A 13 -18.78 -17.43 11.10
CA ASP A 13 -18.78 -17.71 12.54
C ASP A 13 -17.40 -17.40 13.14
N GLN A 14 -17.30 -16.22 13.74
CA GLN A 14 -16.08 -15.73 14.37
C GLN A 14 -15.76 -16.43 15.69
N ASP A 15 -16.75 -16.96 16.41
CA ASP A 15 -16.51 -17.63 17.68
C ASP A 15 -15.89 -19.01 17.43
N ASN A 16 -16.43 -19.76 16.46
CA ASN A 16 -15.82 -21.01 16.02
C ASN A 16 -14.40 -20.79 15.46
N ALA A 17 -14.20 -19.72 14.68
CA ALA A 17 -12.86 -19.38 14.16
C ALA A 17 -11.85 -19.08 15.28
N LYS A 18 -12.26 -18.37 16.34
CA LYS A 18 -11.41 -18.15 17.53
C LYS A 18 -11.07 -19.46 18.23
N PHE A 19 -12.03 -20.37 18.39
CA PHE A 19 -11.77 -21.69 18.97
C PHE A 19 -10.76 -22.50 18.15
N GLN A 20 -10.83 -22.45 16.82
CA GLN A 20 -9.85 -23.10 15.95
C GLN A 20 -8.45 -22.48 16.08
N ILE A 21 -8.34 -21.16 16.23
CA ILE A 21 -7.04 -20.51 16.52
C ILE A 21 -6.48 -20.97 17.87
N LEU A 22 -7.32 -21.19 18.88
CA LEU A 22 -6.85 -21.71 20.18
C LEU A 22 -6.30 -23.13 20.09
N GLN A 23 -6.68 -23.91 19.06
CA GLN A 23 -6.10 -25.24 18.84
C GLN A 23 -4.65 -25.16 18.33
N SER A 24 -4.34 -24.16 17.50
CA SER A 24 -2.99 -23.94 16.96
C SER A 24 -2.12 -23.07 17.88
N ASN A 25 -2.74 -22.12 18.59
CA ASN A 25 -2.10 -21.24 19.56
C ASN A 25 -2.82 -21.31 20.92
N PRO A 26 -2.45 -22.28 21.79
CA PRO A 26 -3.19 -22.56 23.02
C PRO A 26 -3.02 -21.51 24.12
N CYS A 27 -2.01 -20.64 24.02
CA CYS A 27 -1.73 -19.61 25.02
C CYS A 27 -1.61 -18.23 24.35
N PRO A 28 -2.73 -17.67 23.84
CA PRO A 28 -2.71 -16.31 23.31
C PRO A 28 -2.60 -15.29 24.44
N VAL A 29 -2.35 -14.04 24.06
CA VAL A 29 -2.35 -12.91 25.00
C VAL A 29 -3.77 -12.66 25.56
N ILE A 30 -3.88 -12.05 26.74
CA ILE A 30 -5.16 -11.88 27.45
C ILE A 30 -6.17 -11.02 26.68
N GLU A 31 -5.68 -10.13 25.80
CA GLU A 31 -6.47 -9.31 24.89
C GLU A 31 -7.28 -10.16 23.92
N PHE A 32 -6.86 -11.40 23.64
CA PHE A 32 -7.61 -12.32 22.78
C PHE A 32 -9.00 -12.63 23.34
N PHE A 33 -9.13 -12.72 24.66
CA PHE A 33 -10.40 -13.05 25.34
C PHE A 33 -11.18 -11.81 25.76
N SER A 34 -10.48 -10.72 26.09
CA SER A 34 -11.08 -9.51 26.66
C SER A 34 -11.47 -8.45 25.62
N SER A 35 -10.89 -8.49 24.42
CA SER A 35 -11.16 -7.54 23.34
C SER A 35 -11.96 -8.17 22.20
N PRO A 36 -12.68 -7.36 21.39
CA PRO A 36 -13.37 -7.85 20.20
C PRO A 36 -12.34 -8.18 19.10
N VAL A 37 -11.70 -9.35 19.21
CA VAL A 37 -10.78 -9.87 18.19
C VAL A 37 -11.57 -10.33 16.97
N PHE A 38 -11.06 -9.99 15.80
CA PHE A 38 -11.58 -10.41 14.50
C PHE A 38 -10.57 -11.34 13.83
N VAL A 39 -11.03 -12.53 13.43
CA VAL A 39 -10.25 -13.50 12.66
C VAL A 39 -10.46 -13.20 11.18
N TRP A 40 -9.38 -12.79 10.51
CA TRP A 40 -9.45 -12.40 9.11
C TRP A 40 -9.55 -13.59 8.15
N ILE A 41 -8.63 -14.55 8.25
CA ILE A 41 -8.59 -15.75 7.40
C ILE A 41 -8.09 -16.91 8.27
N ILE A 42 -8.72 -18.07 8.15
CA ILE A 42 -8.33 -19.31 8.84
C ILE A 42 -8.19 -20.51 7.90
N ASP A 43 -8.85 -20.44 6.74
CA ASP A 43 -8.85 -21.50 5.76
C ASP A 43 -7.54 -21.51 4.95
N ASP A 44 -6.89 -22.67 4.90
CA ASP A 44 -5.60 -22.85 4.24
C ASP A 44 -5.63 -22.50 2.76
N PHE A 45 -6.74 -22.79 2.05
CA PHE A 45 -6.86 -22.44 0.64
C PHE A 45 -6.81 -20.92 0.47
N TRP A 46 -7.54 -20.16 1.28
CA TRP A 46 -7.51 -18.70 1.22
C TRP A 46 -6.17 -18.10 1.65
N ILE A 47 -5.52 -18.65 2.68
CA ILE A 47 -4.17 -18.22 3.09
C ILE A 47 -3.19 -18.43 1.94
N ASN A 48 -3.21 -19.62 1.33
CA ASN A 48 -2.33 -19.95 0.21
C ASN A 48 -2.58 -19.07 -1.01
N LEU A 49 -3.86 -18.88 -1.37
CA LEU A 49 -4.26 -18.06 -2.49
C LEU A 49 -3.84 -16.59 -2.30
N VAL A 50 -4.09 -16.00 -1.14
CA VAL A 50 -3.77 -14.58 -0.89
C VAL A 50 -2.26 -14.38 -0.84
N PHE A 51 -1.55 -15.13 0.01
CA PHE A 51 -0.15 -14.83 0.32
C PHE A 51 0.84 -15.36 -0.72
N PHE A 52 0.56 -16.54 -1.30
CA PHE A 52 1.52 -17.25 -2.14
C PHE A 52 1.14 -17.27 -3.63
N VAL A 53 -0.08 -16.87 -3.99
CA VAL A 53 -0.49 -16.75 -5.40
C VAL A 53 -0.75 -15.30 -5.79
N ILE A 54 -1.76 -14.66 -5.18
CA ILE A 54 -2.17 -13.29 -5.51
C ILE A 54 -1.06 -12.31 -5.16
N GLY A 55 -0.46 -12.43 -3.98
CA GLY A 55 0.66 -11.62 -3.53
C GLY A 55 1.83 -11.52 -4.51
N PRO A 56 2.46 -12.64 -4.88
CA PRO A 56 3.56 -12.64 -5.85
C PRO A 56 3.16 -12.10 -7.22
N ILE A 57 1.95 -12.43 -7.71
CA ILE A 57 1.45 -11.86 -8.98
C ILE A 57 1.35 -10.34 -8.88
N GLN A 58 0.79 -9.82 -7.79
CA GLN A 58 0.67 -8.39 -7.55
C GLN A 58 2.04 -7.71 -7.42
N PHE A 59 3.00 -8.38 -6.76
CA PHE A 59 4.38 -7.89 -6.63
C PHE A 59 5.07 -7.79 -7.99
N VAL A 60 5.00 -8.84 -8.81
CA VAL A 60 5.57 -8.84 -10.18
C VAL A 60 4.90 -7.78 -11.05
N ASN A 61 3.57 -7.65 -10.96
CA ASN A 61 2.82 -6.63 -11.71
C ASN A 61 3.24 -5.21 -11.29
N CYS A 62 3.34 -4.94 -9.99
CA CYS A 62 3.79 -3.66 -9.46
C CYS A 62 5.21 -3.34 -9.92
N LEU A 63 6.14 -4.29 -9.78
CA LEU A 63 7.52 -4.14 -10.20
C LEU A 63 7.63 -3.87 -11.71
N GLY A 64 6.90 -4.63 -12.53
CA GLY A 64 6.86 -4.45 -13.98
C GLY A 64 6.35 -3.07 -14.39
N ASN A 65 5.26 -2.60 -13.78
CA ASN A 65 4.73 -1.26 -14.04
C ASN A 65 5.70 -0.16 -13.62
N VAL A 66 6.34 -0.29 -12.45
CA VAL A 66 7.33 0.68 -11.96
C VAL A 66 8.53 0.74 -12.90
N LEU A 67 9.08 -0.41 -13.29
CA LEU A 67 10.22 -0.49 -14.21
C LEU A 67 9.88 0.08 -15.58
N PHE A 68 8.72 -0.27 -16.13
CA PHE A 68 8.27 0.24 -17.42
C PHE A 68 8.07 1.75 -17.40
N GLN A 69 7.30 2.27 -16.44
CA GLN A 69 7.02 3.70 -16.31
C GLN A 69 8.31 4.50 -16.08
N THR A 70 9.16 4.05 -15.17
CA THR A 70 10.44 4.70 -14.85
C THR A 70 11.37 4.67 -16.06
N GLY A 71 11.48 3.53 -16.75
CA GLY A 71 12.29 3.38 -17.95
C GLY A 71 11.83 4.28 -19.09
N CYS A 72 10.54 4.29 -19.40
CA CYS A 72 9.96 5.20 -20.40
C CYS A 72 10.19 6.66 -20.03
N SER A 73 9.95 7.03 -18.76
CA SER A 73 10.14 8.41 -18.28
C SER A 73 11.61 8.83 -18.40
N ILE A 74 12.56 7.98 -18.02
CA ILE A 74 14.00 8.27 -18.15
C ILE A 74 14.37 8.44 -19.63
N TYR A 75 13.92 7.54 -20.49
CA TYR A 75 14.21 7.59 -21.92
C TYR A 75 13.71 8.88 -22.56
N PHE A 76 12.44 9.23 -22.37
CA PHE A 76 11.85 10.43 -22.98
C PHE A 76 12.33 11.74 -22.34
N LEU A 77 12.59 11.75 -21.02
CA LEU A 77 12.99 12.98 -20.31
C LEU A 77 14.48 13.25 -20.32
N TYR A 78 15.36 12.27 -20.56
CA TYR A 78 16.82 12.47 -20.49
C TYR A 78 17.54 12.10 -21.78
N ILE A 79 17.12 11.05 -22.48
CA ILE A 79 17.87 10.47 -23.61
C ILE A 79 17.35 10.96 -24.96
N SER A 80 16.03 10.97 -25.13
CA SER A 80 15.40 11.34 -26.40
C SER A 80 15.71 12.80 -26.77
N LYS A 81 16.16 13.01 -28.01
CA LYS A 81 16.37 14.33 -28.61
C LYS A 81 15.10 14.92 -29.24
N SER A 82 13.93 14.38 -28.88
CA SER A 82 12.64 14.77 -29.45
C SER A 82 12.42 16.28 -29.37
N SER A 83 12.17 16.92 -30.53
CA SER A 83 11.86 18.36 -30.65
C SER A 83 10.41 18.70 -30.28
N VAL A 84 9.63 17.71 -29.82
CA VAL A 84 8.19 17.87 -29.57
C VAL A 84 7.89 18.69 -28.31
N ILE A 85 8.83 18.75 -27.35
CA ILE A 85 8.64 19.49 -26.09
C ILE A 85 9.69 20.59 -25.92
N SER A 86 9.26 21.73 -25.37
CA SER A 86 10.16 22.82 -25.02
C SER A 86 11.08 22.45 -23.86
N ILE A 87 12.23 23.12 -23.77
CA ILE A 87 13.18 22.96 -22.64
C ILE A 87 12.49 23.25 -21.30
N PHE A 88 11.64 24.28 -21.26
CA PHE A 88 10.88 24.63 -20.06
C PHE A 88 9.92 23.51 -19.64
N THR A 89 9.12 22.98 -20.57
CA THR A 89 8.19 21.87 -20.30
C THR A 89 8.94 20.63 -19.83
N ARG A 90 10.10 20.33 -20.43
CA ARG A 90 10.94 19.19 -20.05
C ARG A 90 11.43 19.30 -18.61
N HIS A 91 11.88 20.47 -18.18
CA HIS A 91 12.28 20.69 -16.78
C HIS A 91 11.12 20.51 -15.80
N MET A 92 9.91 20.95 -16.17
CA MET A 92 8.71 20.73 -15.35
C MET A 92 8.38 19.24 -15.25
N GLN A 93 8.44 18.49 -16.35
CA GLN A 93 8.21 17.04 -16.36
C GLN A 93 9.26 16.26 -15.54
N GLN A 94 10.53 16.66 -15.60
CA GLN A 94 11.60 16.07 -14.76
C GLN A 94 11.32 16.24 -13.26
N ARG A 95 10.92 17.45 -12.84
CA ARG A 95 10.54 17.72 -11.45
C ARG A 95 9.30 16.93 -11.05
N PHE A 96 8.30 16.86 -11.93
CA PHE A 96 7.09 16.08 -11.70
C PHE A 96 7.43 14.59 -11.54
N PHE A 97 8.28 14.04 -12.40
CA PHE A 97 8.72 12.64 -12.35
C PHE A 97 9.40 12.29 -11.02
N ILE A 98 10.31 13.13 -10.53
CA ILE A 98 10.93 12.93 -9.21
C ILE A 98 9.86 12.89 -8.12
N GLY A 99 8.90 13.82 -8.16
CA GLY A 99 7.76 13.84 -7.24
C GLY A 99 6.93 12.56 -7.31
N SER A 100 6.62 12.08 -8.51
CA SER A 100 5.86 10.83 -8.73
C SER A 100 6.59 9.60 -8.21
N VAL A 101 7.93 9.53 -8.38
CA VAL A 101 8.74 8.44 -7.82
C VAL A 101 8.66 8.44 -6.29
N VAL A 102 8.81 9.61 -5.65
CA VAL A 102 8.70 9.74 -4.18
C VAL A 102 7.28 9.38 -3.71
N GLN A 103 6.25 9.92 -4.38
CA GLN A 103 4.85 9.64 -4.09
C GLN A 103 4.52 8.16 -4.19
N ALA A 104 5.05 7.46 -5.19
CA ALA A 104 4.81 6.03 -5.34
C ALA A 104 5.61 5.20 -4.33
N ALA A 105 6.88 5.54 -4.10
CA ALA A 105 7.78 4.75 -3.27
C ALA A 105 7.38 4.74 -1.79
N VAL A 106 6.98 5.88 -1.22
CA VAL A 106 6.72 5.99 0.23
C VAL A 106 5.53 5.13 0.68
N PRO A 107 4.32 5.24 0.10
CA PRO A 107 3.18 4.41 0.51
C PRO A 107 3.37 2.94 0.12
N THR A 108 4.03 2.67 -1.01
CA THR A 108 4.28 1.29 -1.47
C THR A 108 5.20 0.55 -0.51
N THR A 109 6.29 1.18 -0.07
CA THR A 109 7.24 0.54 0.88
C THR A 109 6.60 0.31 2.25
N LEU A 110 5.75 1.24 2.70
CA LEU A 110 4.99 1.12 3.94
C LEU A 110 4.10 -0.13 3.99
N ILE A 111 3.51 -0.54 2.85
CA ILE A 111 2.65 -1.73 2.77
C ILE A 111 3.46 -2.98 2.41
N ALA A 112 4.42 -2.86 1.49
CA ALA A 112 5.19 -4.00 0.99
C ALA A 112 6.02 -4.67 2.08
N ILE A 113 6.62 -3.90 3.00
CA ILE A 113 7.43 -4.46 4.08
C ILE A 113 6.60 -5.34 5.03
N PRO A 114 5.49 -4.85 5.64
CA PRO A 114 4.61 -5.69 6.45
C PRO A 114 4.06 -6.90 5.71
N TYR A 115 3.74 -6.73 4.42
CA TYR A 115 3.25 -7.82 3.57
C TYR A 115 4.29 -8.95 3.44
N VAL A 116 5.56 -8.63 3.20
CA VAL A 116 6.63 -9.62 3.13
C VAL A 116 6.83 -10.29 4.49
N VAL A 117 6.85 -9.52 5.58
CA VAL A 117 6.99 -10.05 6.94
C VAL A 117 5.91 -11.07 7.26
N ILE A 118 4.63 -10.74 7.01
CA ILE A 118 3.53 -11.67 7.30
C ILE A 118 3.53 -12.89 6.37
N THR A 119 3.99 -12.74 5.12
CA THR A 119 4.10 -13.86 4.18
C THR A 119 5.16 -14.85 4.65
N VAL A 120 6.31 -14.35 5.12
CA VAL A 120 7.37 -15.20 5.69
C VAL A 120 6.89 -15.87 6.99
N ALA A 121 6.26 -15.11 7.89
CA ALA A 121 5.70 -15.66 9.12
C ALA A 121 4.62 -16.72 8.85
N SER A 122 3.81 -16.54 7.81
CA SER A 122 2.83 -17.53 7.34
C SER A 122 3.52 -18.80 6.85
N ALA A 123 4.62 -18.67 6.09
CA ALA A 123 5.39 -19.80 5.60
C ALA A 123 6.10 -20.59 6.72
N THR A 124 6.51 -19.92 7.81
CA THR A 124 7.18 -20.56 8.96
C THR A 124 6.21 -21.01 10.06
N GLY A 125 4.92 -20.66 9.96
CA GLY A 125 3.93 -20.94 10.99
C GLY A 125 4.04 -20.04 12.23
N GLU A 126 4.72 -18.90 12.11
CA GLU A 126 5.03 -17.97 13.21
C GLU A 126 4.17 -16.69 13.18
N VAL A 127 2.98 -16.76 12.58
CA VAL A 127 2.06 -15.62 12.52
C VAL A 127 1.56 -15.27 13.92
N THR A 128 1.80 -14.04 14.36
CA THR A 128 1.29 -13.53 15.63
C THR A 128 0.17 -12.51 15.42
N GLN A 129 -0.72 -12.38 16.41
CA GLN A 129 -1.77 -11.36 16.41
C GLN A 129 -1.20 -9.93 16.35
N ALA A 130 -0.03 -9.69 16.94
CA ALA A 130 0.65 -8.39 16.85
C ALA A 130 1.02 -8.04 15.40
N MET A 131 1.52 -9.01 14.63
CA MET A 131 1.87 -8.82 13.21
C MET A 131 0.63 -8.52 12.36
N THR A 132 -0.45 -9.29 12.54
CA THR A 132 -1.69 -9.09 11.77
C THR A 132 -2.35 -7.75 12.10
N ASN A 133 -2.42 -7.39 13.38
CA ASN A 133 -2.93 -6.08 13.81
C ASN A 133 -2.10 -4.92 13.24
N LEU A 134 -0.78 -5.02 13.27
CA LEU A 134 0.10 -4.00 12.70
C LEU A 134 -0.10 -3.85 11.19
N LEU A 135 -0.24 -4.97 10.47
CA LEU A 135 -0.56 -4.94 9.04
C LEU A 135 -1.86 -4.19 8.78
N PHE A 136 -2.94 -4.50 9.51
CA PHE A 136 -4.23 -3.83 9.33
C PHE A 136 -4.18 -2.34 9.70
N LEU A 137 -3.42 -1.97 10.73
CA LEU A 137 -3.20 -0.56 11.06
C LEU A 137 -2.49 0.17 9.92
N LEU A 138 -1.42 -0.40 9.38
CA LEU A 138 -0.67 0.19 8.26
C LEU A 138 -1.53 0.27 6.98
N LEU A 139 -2.32 -0.77 6.70
CA LEU A 139 -3.34 -0.75 5.65
C LEU A 139 -4.46 0.27 5.93
N GLY A 140 -4.77 0.61 7.18
CA GLY A 140 -5.72 1.66 7.49
C GLY A 140 -5.16 3.06 7.24
N VAL A 141 -3.90 3.30 7.65
CA VAL A 141 -3.28 4.63 7.58
C VAL A 141 -2.60 4.93 6.24
N HIS A 142 -2.41 3.96 5.35
CA HIS A 142 -1.69 4.16 4.09
C HIS A 142 -2.26 5.30 3.24
N GLY A 143 -3.59 5.45 3.17
CA GLY A 143 -4.23 6.50 2.38
C GLY A 143 -3.96 7.91 2.91
N ILE A 144 -3.80 8.05 4.23
CA ILE A 144 -3.38 9.31 4.86
C ILE A 144 -1.92 9.60 4.47
N ILE A 145 -1.05 8.59 4.56
CA ILE A 145 0.37 8.71 4.22
C ILE A 145 0.55 9.05 2.73
N GLU A 146 -0.22 8.42 1.84
CA GLU A 146 -0.25 8.74 0.42
C GLU A 146 -0.64 10.20 0.18
N SER A 147 -1.73 10.65 0.83
CA SER A 147 -2.20 12.04 0.72
C SER A 147 -1.15 13.05 1.19
N ILE A 148 -0.52 12.80 2.34
CA ILE A 148 0.57 13.64 2.86
C ILE A 148 1.75 13.63 1.88
N THR A 149 2.11 12.47 1.34
CA THR A 149 3.24 12.34 0.41
C THR A 149 2.99 13.10 -0.89
N ILE A 150 1.79 13.04 -1.48
CA ILE A 150 1.41 13.82 -2.67
C ILE A 150 1.61 15.31 -2.42
N ILE A 151 1.08 15.80 -1.29
CA ILE A 151 1.16 17.21 -0.92
C ILE A 151 2.62 17.61 -0.76
N MET A 152 3.44 16.82 -0.05
CA MET A 152 4.85 17.13 0.15
C MET A 152 5.68 17.04 -1.13
N ALA A 153 5.40 16.08 -2.01
CA ALA A 153 6.18 15.85 -3.22
C ALA A 153 5.99 16.94 -4.29
N HIS A 154 4.79 17.54 -4.37
CA HIS A 154 4.41 18.40 -5.48
C HIS A 154 4.10 19.84 -5.06
N GLN A 155 4.85 20.80 -5.61
CA GLN A 155 4.71 22.23 -5.30
C GLN A 155 3.29 22.77 -5.53
N CYS A 156 2.63 22.34 -6.62
CA CYS A 156 1.27 22.77 -6.93
C CYS A 156 0.29 22.40 -5.81
N TYR A 157 0.41 21.19 -5.26
CA TYR A 157 -0.44 20.74 -4.16
C TYR A 157 -0.16 21.53 -2.86
N ARG A 158 1.11 21.79 -2.52
CA ARG A 158 1.45 22.63 -1.35
C ARG A 158 0.84 24.02 -1.46
N HIS A 159 0.94 24.64 -2.64
CA HIS A 159 0.40 25.96 -2.87
C HIS A 159 -1.13 25.98 -2.77
N SER A 160 -1.81 24.99 -3.36
CA SER A 160 -3.26 24.85 -3.26
C SER A 160 -3.72 24.66 -1.81
N VAL A 161 -3.09 23.78 -1.05
CA VAL A 161 -3.41 23.54 0.37
C VAL A 161 -3.18 24.82 1.20
N TYR A 162 -2.05 25.50 1.00
CA TYR A 162 -1.77 26.77 1.67
C TYR A 162 -2.80 27.87 1.32
N SER A 163 -3.25 27.94 0.07
CA SER A 163 -4.28 28.89 -0.36
C SER A 163 -5.62 28.62 0.32
N ILE A 164 -6.03 27.35 0.39
CA ILE A 164 -7.27 26.92 1.06
C ILE A 164 -7.20 27.26 2.55
N LEU A 165 -6.10 26.91 3.23
CA LEU A 165 -5.92 27.16 4.67
C LEU A 165 -5.91 28.64 5.03
N ASN A 166 -5.43 29.51 4.13
CA ASN A 166 -5.39 30.96 4.34
C ASN A 166 -6.62 31.70 3.79
N GLY A 167 -7.66 30.99 3.33
CA GLY A 167 -8.88 31.61 2.79
C GLY A 167 -8.66 32.43 1.52
N LYS A 168 -7.53 32.27 0.84
CA LYS A 168 -7.26 32.95 -0.44
C LYS A 168 -7.94 32.15 -1.55
N ARG A 169 -8.90 32.76 -2.24
CA ARG A 169 -9.45 32.20 -3.49
C ARG A 169 -8.28 32.04 -4.47
N THR A 170 -8.07 30.81 -4.94
CA THR A 170 -7.18 30.55 -6.07
C THR A 170 -7.74 31.27 -7.29
N SER A 171 -7.15 32.42 -7.65
CA SER A 171 -7.36 32.99 -8.98
C SER A 171 -6.76 32.01 -9.98
N ALA A 172 -7.62 31.30 -10.70
CA ALA A 172 -7.25 30.52 -11.86
C ALA A 172 -6.63 31.47 -12.89
N GLY A 173 -5.39 31.19 -13.28
CA GLY A 173 -4.71 31.76 -14.44
C GLY A 173 -4.43 30.65 -15.42
#